data_AF-A0AAW8KML3-F1
#
_entry.id   AF-A0AAW8KML3-F1
#
_cell.length_a   1.000
_cell.length_b   1.000
_cell.length_c   1.000
_cell.angle_alpha   90.00
_cell.angle_beta   90.00
_cell.angle_gamma   90.00
#
_symmetry.space_group_name_H-M   'P 1'
#
loop_
_entity.id
_entity.type
_entity.pdbx_description
1 polymer ?
#
loop_
_entity_poly.entity_id
_entity_poly.type
_entity_poly.pdbx_seq_one_letter_code
_entity_poly.pdbx_strand_id
1 'polypeptide(L)' 'MHDVIVIGGGNAALCAALTAKESGASVLVIEAAPKEWRGGNSQ' A
#
# COMPACT_ATOMS: atom_id res chain seq x y z
N MET A 1 13.16 1.99 -10.38
CA MET A 1 12.16 3.07 -10.53
C MET A 1 10.80 2.44 -10.25
N HIS A 2 9.90 3.16 -9.59
CA HIS A 2 8.53 2.70 -9.33
C HIS A 2 7.57 3.53 -10.15
N ASP A 3 6.58 2.90 -10.77
CA ASP A 3 5.54 3.58 -11.54
C ASP A 3 4.49 4.21 -10.61
N VAL A 4 4.22 3.55 -9.47
CA VAL A 4 3.27 4.01 -8.46
C VAL A 4 3.90 3.90 -7.07
N ILE A 5 3.79 4.97 -6.29
CA ILE A 5 4.13 4.97 -4.86
C ILE A 5 2.84 5.21 -4.08
N VAL A 6 2.53 4.31 -3.15
CA VAL A 6 1.38 4.42 -2.25
C VAL A 6 1.87 4.70 -0.84
N ILE A 7 1.33 5.74 -0.21
CA ILE A 7 1.66 6.14 1.15
C ILE A 7 0.52 5.75 2.08
N GLY A 8 0.85 5.01 3.14
CA GLY A 8 -0.09 4.34 4.04
C GLY A 8 -0.23 2.84 3.73
N GLY A 9 -0.61 2.07 4.74
CA GLY A 9 -0.80 0.62 4.71
C GLY A 9 -2.14 0.20 5.30
N GLY A 10 -3.12 1.10 5.31
CA GLY A 10 -4.52 0.78 5.61
C GLY A 10 -5.25 0.19 4.39
N ASN A 11 -6.49 -0.24 4.60
CA ASN A 11 -7.28 -0.94 3.55
C ASN A 11 -7.32 -0.18 2.21
N ALA A 12 -7.60 1.13 2.24
CA ALA A 12 -7.65 1.94 1.02
C ALA A 12 -6.31 1.96 0.25
N ALA A 13 -5.20 2.09 0.98
CA ALA A 13 -3.87 2.10 0.38
C ALA A 13 -3.50 0.72 -0.21
N LEU A 14 -3.82 -0.36 0.50
CA LEU A 14 -3.57 -1.71 0.02
C LEU A 14 -4.44 -2.06 -1.20
N CYS A 15 -5.72 -1.66 -1.21
CA CYS A 15 -6.57 -1.80 -2.40
C CYS A 15 -5.98 -1.07 -3.60
N ALA A 16 -5.56 0.19 -3.43
CA ALA A 16 -4.93 0.96 -4.50
C ALA A 16 -3.63 0.30 -5.01
N ALA A 17 -2.79 -0.18 -4.10
CA ALA A 17 -1.54 -0.86 -4.43
C ALA A 17 -1.78 -2.16 -5.22
N LEU A 18 -2.78 -2.96 -4.81
CA LEU A 18 -3.16 -4.19 -5.51
C LEU A 18 -3.70 -3.90 -6.91
N THR A 19 -4.63 -2.95 -7.05
CA THR A 19 -5.17 -2.57 -8.37
C THR A 19 -4.08 -2.07 -9.32
N ALA A 20 -3.15 -1.25 -8.83
CA ALA A 20 -2.00 -0.79 -9.63
C ALA A 20 -1.10 -1.97 -10.04
N LYS A 21 -0.84 -2.90 -9.12
CA LYS A 21 -0.02 -4.09 -9.38
C LYS A 21 -0.65 -5.03 -10.41
N GLU A 22 -1.96 -5.26 -10.30
CA GLU A 22 -2.74 -6.06 -11.26
C GLU A 22 -2.75 -5.41 -12.66
N SER A 23 -2.64 -4.09 -12.73
CA SER A 23 -2.50 -3.33 -13.98
C SER A 23 -1.09 -3.36 -14.57
N GLY A 24 -0.17 -4.12 -13.96
CA GLY A 24 1.22 -4.28 -14.44
C GLY A 24 2.22 -3.25 -13.91
N ALA A 25 1.81 -2.34 -13.02
CA ALA A 25 2.72 -1.34 -12.45
C ALA A 25 3.74 -1.95 -11.48
N SER A 26 4.94 -1.38 -11.43
CA SER A 26 5.85 -1.53 -10.31
C SER A 26 5.41 -0.60 -9.16
N VAL A 27 5.05 -1.20 -8.02
CA VAL A 27 4.44 -0.49 -6.89
C VAL A 27 5.37 -0.52 -5.67
N LEU A 28 5.52 0.63 -5.00
CA LEU A 28 6.13 0.73 -3.67
C LEU A 28 5.10 1.22 -2.65
N VAL A 29 4.91 0.49 -1.57
CA VAL A 29 4.04 0.88 -0.45
C VAL A 29 4.91 1.32 0.73
N ILE A 30 4.63 2.47 1.32
CA ILE A 30 5.33 3.00 2.49
C ILE A 30 4.32 3.19 3.63
N GLU A 31 4.53 2.47 4.72
CA GLU A 31 3.74 2.58 5.95
C GLU A 31 4.65 3.03 7.10
N ALA A 32 4.23 4.07 7.81
CA ALA A 32 4.91 4.64 8.97
C ALA A 32 4.60 3.87 10.27
N ALA A 33 3.46 3.19 10.33
CA ALA A 33 3.06 2.42 11.49
C ALA A 33 4.03 1.26 11.79
N PRO A 34 4.28 0.97 13.08
CA PRO A 34 4.92 -0.26 13.51
C PRO A 34 4.24 -1.49 12.89
N LYS A 35 4.98 -2.60 12.78
CA LYS A 35 4.46 -3.81 12.12
C LYS A 35 3.17 -4.30 12.78
N GLU A 36 3.09 -4.16 14.10
CA GLU A 36 1.95 -4.54 14.93
C GLU A 36 0.70 -3.72 14.64
N TRP A 37 0.83 -2.55 13.99
CA TRP A 37 -0.27 -1.61 13.73
C TRP A 37 -0.56 -1.40 12.24
N ARG A 38 0.03 -2.20 11.35
CA ARG A 38 -0.27 -2.15 9.91
C ARG A 38 -1.70 -2.61 9.66
N GLY A 39 -2.32 -2.09 8.61
CA GLY A 39 -3.76 -2.27 8.35
C GLY A 39 -4.61 -1.09 8.84
N GLY A 40 -4.05 -0.18 9.63
CA GLY A 40 -4.73 1.01 10.12
C GLY A 40 -5.96 0.64 10.96
N ASN A 41 -7.12 1.21 10.64
CA ASN A 41 -8.39 0.91 11.31
C ASN A 41 -9.00 -0.44 10.93
N SER A 42 -8.36 -1.20 10.05
CA SER A 42 -8.88 -2.47 9.50
C SER A 42 -8.10 -3.70 9.99
N GLN A 43 -7.40 -3.57 11.12
CA GLN A 43 -6.74 -4.70 11.79
C GLN A 43 -7.72 -5.74 12.30
#